data_AF-X1HI24-F1
#
_entry.id   AF-X1HI24-F1
#
_cell.length_a   1.000
_cell.length_b   1.000
_cell.length_c   1.000
_cell.angle_alpha   90.00
_cell.angle_beta   90.00
_cell.angle_gamma   90.00
#
_symmetry.space_group_name_H-M   'P 1'
#
loop_
_entity.id
_entity.type
_entity.pdbx_description
1 polymer ?
#
loop_
_entity_poly.entity_id
_entity_poly.type
_entity_poly.pdbx_seq_one_letter_code
_entity_poly.pdbx_strand_id
1 'polypeptide(L)'
;LIENIRAVELQAVMAQAAKSMKYYAELIDAHGDMDLWTRMEREYMLRLRDLWHDEWFHDYDTAKKTFTPYTDPLHLTPIMVVIAILKPPLCPTTERLVDFL
;
A
#
# COMPACT_ATOMS: atom_id res chain seq x y z
N LEU A 1 -7.87 16.79 12.50
CA LEU A 1 -8.50 16.65 11.16
C LEU A 1 -7.92 15.45 10.39
N ILE A 2 -6.60 15.21 10.41
CA ILE A 2 -5.96 14.07 9.71
C ILE A 2 -6.28 12.71 10.36
N GLU A 3 -6.59 12.66 11.66
CA GLU A 3 -6.87 11.40 12.39
C GLU A 3 -8.02 10.57 11.80
N ASN A 4 -8.98 11.22 11.12
CA ASN A 4 -10.18 10.57 10.60
C ASN A 4 -10.09 10.24 9.11
N ILE A 5 -9.02 10.64 8.41
CA ILE A 5 -8.87 10.35 6.99
C ILE A 5 -7.95 9.15 6.84
N ARG A 6 -8.48 8.08 6.25
CA ARG A 6 -7.65 6.99 5.76
C ARG A 6 -7.17 7.37 4.38
N ALA A 7 -5.97 7.96 4.34
CA ALA A 7 -5.36 8.41 3.11
C ALA A 7 -4.75 7.26 2.31
N VAL A 8 -4.96 7.28 1.00
CA VAL A 8 -4.55 6.24 0.04
C VAL A 8 -3.03 6.06 0.03
N GLU A 9 -2.31 7.16 -0.12
CA GLU A 9 -0.85 7.19 -0.21
C GLU A 9 -0.19 6.68 1.06
N LEU A 10 -0.78 6.98 2.22
CA LEU A 10 -0.26 6.50 3.49
C LEU A 10 -0.40 4.98 3.59
N GLN A 11 -1.53 4.40 3.16
CA GLN A 11 -1.66 2.94 3.17
C GLN A 11 -0.63 2.29 2.23
N ALA A 12 -0.46 2.84 1.03
CA ALA A 12 0.50 2.31 0.05
C ALA A 12 1.96 2.39 0.54
N VAL A 13 2.39 3.55 1.05
CA VAL A 13 3.77 3.74 1.52
C VAL A 13 4.06 2.87 2.74
N MET A 14 3.11 2.71 3.66
CA MET A 14 3.31 1.85 4.83
C MET A 14 3.43 0.38 4.47
N ALA A 15 2.69 -0.10 3.47
CA ALA A 15 2.85 -1.46 2.96
C ALA A 15 4.25 -1.67 2.36
N GLN A 16 4.73 -0.75 1.53
CA GLN A 16 6.07 -0.81 0.95
C GLN A 16 7.19 -0.68 1.98
N ALA A 17 7.01 0.17 2.98
CA ALA A 17 7.95 0.31 4.09
C ALA A 17 8.05 -1.02 4.86
N ALA A 18 6.92 -1.64 5.20
CA ALA A 18 6.89 -2.94 5.86
C ALA A 18 7.58 -4.04 5.02
N LYS A 19 7.32 -4.07 3.71
CA LYS A 19 8.01 -4.97 2.78
C LYS A 19 9.52 -4.76 2.78
N SER A 20 9.96 -3.49 2.77
CA SER A 20 11.37 -3.13 2.77
C SER A 20 12.03 -3.53 4.10
N MET A 21 11.35 -3.33 5.23
CA MET A 21 11.82 -3.76 6.54
C MET A 21 11.91 -5.28 6.66
N LYS A 22 10.96 -6.02 6.08
CA LYS A 22 11.06 -7.48 5.97
C LYS A 22 12.31 -7.92 5.21
N TYR A 23 12.59 -7.28 4.07
CA TYR A 23 13.79 -7.56 3.28
C TYR A 23 15.08 -7.29 4.08
N TYR A 24 15.15 -6.18 4.81
CA TYR A 24 16.31 -5.90 5.66
C TYR A 24 16.43 -6.85 6.86
N ALA A 25 15.31 -7.24 7.48
CA ALA A 25 15.30 -8.22 8.56
C ALA A 25 15.84 -9.58 8.10
N GLU A 26 15.50 -10.01 6.88
CA GLU A 26 16.06 -11.21 6.25
C GLU A 26 17.58 -11.09 6.02
N LEU A 27 18.06 -9.93 5.55
CA LEU A 27 19.49 -9.71 5.31
C LEU A 27 20.36 -9.77 6.59
N ILE A 28 19.80 -9.42 7.75
CA ILE A 28 20.52 -9.41 9.03
C ILE A 28 20.18 -10.59 9.95
N ASP A 29 19.47 -11.59 9.43
CA ASP A 29 19.03 -12.79 10.18
C ASP A 29 18.12 -12.48 11.39
N ALA A 30 17.42 -11.34 11.37
CA ALA A 30 16.49 -10.91 12.41
C ALA A 30 15.09 -11.54 12.21
N HIS A 31 15.02 -12.87 12.21
CA HIS A 31 13.79 -13.61 11.90
C HIS A 31 12.61 -13.27 12.82
N GLY A 32 12.86 -12.90 14.08
CA GLY A 32 11.81 -12.51 15.03
C GLY A 32 10.97 -11.30 14.57
N ASP A 33 11.55 -10.42 13.75
CA ASP A 33 10.86 -9.23 13.25
C ASP A 33 10.16 -9.47 11.90
N MET A 34 10.49 -10.54 11.19
CA MET A 34 9.94 -10.81 9.85
C MET A 34 8.42 -11.04 9.86
N ASP A 35 7.90 -11.69 10.91
CA ASP A 35 6.46 -11.92 11.07
C ASP A 35 5.70 -10.62 11.31
N LEU A 36 6.28 -9.71 12.11
CA LEU A 36 5.72 -8.37 12.33
C LEU A 36 5.61 -7.62 11.01
N TRP A 37 6.70 -7.55 10.24
CA TRP A 37 6.72 -6.81 8.98
C TRP A 37 5.80 -7.43 7.93
N THR A 38 5.73 -8.77 7.86
CA THR A 38 4.79 -9.47 6.97
C THR A 38 3.34 -9.17 7.33
N ARG A 39 3.00 -9.16 8.63
CA ARG A 39 1.65 -8.80 9.09
C ARG A 39 1.31 -7.36 8.76
N MET A 40 2.23 -6.42 8.98
CA MET A 40 2.04 -5.00 8.67
C MET A 40 1.85 -4.77 7.17
N GLU A 41 2.70 -5.35 6.32
CA GLU A 41 2.56 -5.29 4.86
C GLU A 41 1.14 -5.72 4.45
N ARG A 42 0.71 -6.90 4.90
CA ARG A 42 -0.61 -7.45 4.57
C ARG A 42 -1.75 -6.55 5.05
N GLU A 43 -1.67 -6.02 6.27
CA GLU A 43 -2.70 -5.17 6.84
C GLU A 43 -2.88 -3.88 6.03
N TYR A 44 -1.79 -3.21 5.68
CA TYR A 44 -1.85 -1.99 4.88
C TYR A 44 -2.30 -2.25 3.44
N MET A 45 -1.90 -3.37 2.83
CA MET A 45 -2.39 -3.77 1.51
C MET A 45 -3.90 -4.05 1.50
N LEU A 46 -4.43 -4.69 2.55
CA LEU A 46 -5.88 -4.90 2.68
C LEU A 46 -6.63 -3.57 2.84
N ARG A 47 -6.13 -2.69 3.71
CA ARG A 47 -6.72 -1.35 3.89
C ARG A 47 -6.69 -0.53 2.61
N LEU A 48 -5.62 -0.65 1.82
CA LEU A 48 -5.48 0.03 0.54
C LEU A 48 -6.48 -0.50 -0.50
N ARG A 49 -6.68 -1.82 -0.56
CA ARG A 49 -7.69 -2.42 -1.43
C ARG A 49 -9.10 -1.91 -1.12
N ASP A 50 -9.41 -1.71 0.16
CA ASP A 50 -10.71 -1.18 0.60
C ASP A 50 -10.91 0.31 0.22
N LEU A 51 -9.88 0.98 -0.31
CA LEU A 51 -9.95 2.36 -0.82
C LEU A 51 -10.18 2.44 -2.34
N TRP A 52 -10.32 1.31 -3.02
CA TRP A 52 -10.75 1.27 -4.41
C TRP A 52 -12.27 1.47 -4.50
N HIS A 53 -12.69 2.53 -5.16
CA HIS A 53 -14.08 2.93 -5.30
C HIS A 53 -14.29 3.65 -6.62
N ASP A 54 -15.38 3.34 -7.33
CA ASP A 54 -15.74 3.95 -8.62
C ASP A 54 -14.58 3.96 -9.62
N GLU A 55 -13.92 2.80 -9.78
CA GLU A 55 -12.80 2.59 -10.71
C GLU A 55 -11.54 3.44 -10.42
N TRP A 56 -11.41 3.97 -9.20
CA TRP A 56 -10.25 4.75 -8.78
C TRP A 56 -9.94 4.58 -7.28
N PHE A 57 -8.77 5.04 -6.85
CA PHE A 57 -8.47 5.14 -5.42
C PHE A 57 -9.00 6.44 -4.84
N HIS A 58 -9.65 6.36 -3.68
CA HIS A 58 -10.15 7.52 -2.95
C HIS A 58 -9.81 7.41 -1.46
N ASP A 59 -9.45 8.55 -0.87
CA ASP A 59 -9.37 8.64 0.59
C ASP A 59 -10.74 8.35 1.22
N TYR A 60 -10.72 7.78 2.41
CA TYR A 60 -11.94 7.49 3.16
C TYR A 60 -12.02 8.32 4.44
N ASP A 61 -13.03 9.17 4.54
CA ASP A 61 -13.36 9.90 5.76
C ASP A 61 -14.11 8.96 6.71
N THR A 62 -13.40 8.43 7.70
CA THR A 62 -13.94 7.50 8.69
C THR A 62 -14.98 8.13 9.62
N ALA A 63 -14.94 9.45 9.83
CA ALA A 63 -15.92 10.14 10.66
C ALA A 63 -17.26 10.29 9.91
N LYS A 64 -17.19 10.63 8.62
CA LYS A 64 -18.38 10.75 7.76
C LYS A 64 -18.80 9.45 7.08
N LYS A 65 -17.96 8.41 7.17
CA LYS A 65 -18.14 7.10 6.54
C LYS A 65 -18.35 7.19 5.03
N THR A 66 -17.57 8.04 4.37
CA THR A 66 -17.72 8.31 2.93
C THR A 66 -16.36 8.50 2.28
N PHE A 67 -16.29 8.24 0.98
CA PHE A 67 -15.11 8.54 0.16
C PHE A 67 -15.01 10.03 -0.11
N THR A 68 -13.79 10.53 -0.26
CA THR A 68 -13.57 11.92 -0.69
C THR A 68 -14.08 12.10 -2.12
N PRO A 69 -14.83 13.18 -2.41
CA PRO A 69 -15.50 13.36 -3.69
C PRO A 69 -14.57 13.82 -4.83
N TYR A 70 -13.29 14.04 -4.54
CA TYR A 70 -12.30 14.55 -5.48
C TYR A 70 -11.22 13.50 -5.74
N THR A 71 -10.52 13.68 -6.85
CA THR A 71 -9.31 12.94 -7.19
C THR A 71 -8.09 13.80 -6.91
N ASP A 72 -7.10 13.22 -6.24
CA ASP A 72 -5.83 13.88 -5.92
C ASP A 72 -4.66 13.12 -6.59
N PRO A 73 -3.58 13.80 -7.03
CA PRO A 73 -2.42 13.12 -7.60
C PRO A 73 -1.81 12.03 -6.70
N LEU A 74 -1.92 12.15 -5.38
CA LEU A 74 -1.45 11.14 -4.42
C LEU A 74 -2.27 9.84 -4.50
N HIS A 75 -3.47 9.85 -5.07
CA HIS A 75 -4.24 8.62 -5.34
C HIS A 75 -3.55 7.72 -6.39
N LEU A 76 -2.53 8.21 -7.11
CA LEU A 76 -1.67 7.40 -7.99
C LEU A 76 -0.55 6.65 -7.24
N THR A 77 -0.29 7.00 -5.98
CA THR A 77 0.75 6.36 -5.15
C THR A 77 0.65 4.84 -5.11
N PRO A 78 -0.54 4.22 -4.98
CA PRO A 78 -0.70 2.78 -5.04
C PRO A 78 -0.13 2.18 -6.32
N ILE A 79 -0.34 2.80 -7.48
CA ILE A 79 0.16 2.30 -8.75
C ILE A 79 1.69 2.38 -8.76
N MET A 80 2.27 3.51 -8.35
CA MET A 80 3.72 3.69 -8.31
C MET A 80 4.40 2.73 -7.34
N VAL A 81 3.79 2.53 -6.17
CA VAL A 81 4.32 1.70 -5.10
C VAL A 81 4.07 0.22 -5.36
N VAL A 82 2.92 -0.19 -5.88
CA VAL A 82 2.63 -1.59 -6.26
C VAL A 82 3.55 -2.02 -7.40
N ILE A 83 3.88 -1.14 -8.35
CA ILE A 83 4.93 -1.43 -9.33
C ILE A 83 6.27 -1.69 -8.64
N ALA A 84 6.62 -0.93 -7.60
CA ALA A 84 7.83 -1.15 -6.80
C ALA A 84 7.75 -2.40 -5.88
N ILE A 85 6.54 -2.81 -5.45
CA ILE A 85 6.30 -4.05 -4.68
C ILE A 85 6.42 -5.25 -5.62
N LEU A 86 5.81 -5.22 -6.79
CA LEU A 86 5.82 -6.32 -7.75
C LEU A 86 7.16 -6.47 -8.48
N LYS A 87 7.97 -5.40 -8.53
CA LYS A 87 9.35 -5.42 -8.99
C LYS A 87 10.31 -5.03 -7.86
N PRO A 88 10.87 -5.98 -7.09
CA PRO A 88 12.16 -5.70 -6.46
C PRO A 88 13.16 -5.26 -7.55
N PRO A 89 14.15 -4.40 -7.24
CA PRO A 89 14.92 -3.73 -8.26
C PRO A 89 15.71 -4.78 -9.04
N LEU A 90 15.61 -4.73 -10.38
CA LEU A 90 16.20 -5.64 -11.38
C LEU A 90 15.37 -6.88 -11.77
N CYS A 91 14.14 -6.73 -12.29
CA CYS A 91 13.61 -7.75 -13.22
C CYS A 91 12.57 -7.18 -14.23
N PRO A 92 12.74 -7.40 -15.54
CA PRO A 92 11.93 -6.76 -16.57
C PRO A 92 10.80 -7.66 -17.06
N THR A 93 9.66 -7.72 -16.39
CA THR A 93 8.40 -8.16 -17.03
C THR A 93 7.19 -7.55 -16.32
N THR A 94 6.21 -7.13 -17.12
CA THR A 94 5.16 -6.15 -16.80
C THR A 94 3.75 -6.75 -16.68
N GLU A 95 3.62 -8.06 -16.49
CA GLU A 95 2.33 -8.76 -16.68
C GLU A 95 1.42 -8.86 -15.44
N ARG A 96 1.83 -8.44 -14.25
CA ARG A 96 1.07 -8.66 -13.00
C ARG A 96 0.16 -7.51 -12.52
N LEU A 97 0.07 -6.41 -13.27
CA LEU A 97 -0.72 -5.25 -12.83
C LEU A 97 -2.24 -5.47 -12.91
N VAL A 98 -2.70 -6.40 -13.77
CA VAL A 98 -4.13 -6.59 -14.06
C VAL A 98 -4.86 -7.40 -12.98
N ASP A 99 -4.16 -8.24 -12.22
CA ASP A 99 -4.78 -9.03 -11.14
C ASP A 99 -4.91 -8.25 -9.82
N PHE A 100 -4.38 -7.01 -9.78
CA PHE A 100 -4.33 -6.17 -8.59
C PHE A 100 -5.27 -4.95 -8.64
N LEU A 101 -5.78 -4.63 -9.84
CA LEU A 101 -6.77 -3.57 -10.11
C LEU A 101 -8.13 -4.23 -10.37
#